data_AF-A0A2D4KNJ7-F1
#
_entry.id   AF-A0A2D4KNJ7-F1
#
_cell.length_a   1.000
_cell.length_b   1.000
_cell.length_c   1.000
_cell.angle_alpha   90.00
_cell.angle_beta   90.00
_cell.angle_gamma   90.00
#
_symmetry.space_group_name_H-M   'P 1'
#
loop_
_entity.id
_entity.type
_entity.pdbx_description
1 polymer ?
#
loop_
_entity_poly.entity_id
_entity_poly.type
_entity_poly.pdbx_seq_one_letter_code
_entity_poly.pdbx_strand_id
1 'polypeptide(L)'
;GQPACRAPGLSFSYGDILHVINASDDEWWQARLVTPHGESEQIGVIPSKKRVEKKERARLKTVKFHARTGMIESNRLIKTKRKKSFRLSRKFPFYKSKENLAQESSGQEQGVTSNTSDSESSSKGQEDTILSYEPVTRQEIHYARPVIVLGPMKDRV
;
A
#
# COMPACT_ATOMS: atom_id res chain seq x y z
N GLY A 1 -20.82 -7.98 -24.90
CA GLY A 1 -19.94 -8.08 -23.72
C GLY A 1 -18.77 -7.17 -23.92
N GLN A 2 -18.45 -6.31 -22.95
CA GLN A 2 -17.27 -5.45 -23.03
C GLN A 2 -16.00 -6.31 -22.95
N PRO A 3 -14.98 -6.09 -23.81
CA PRO A 3 -13.75 -6.85 -23.76
C PRO A 3 -12.99 -6.55 -22.46
N ALA A 4 -12.59 -7.62 -21.76
CA ALA A 4 -11.72 -7.52 -20.60
C ALA A 4 -10.41 -6.84 -21.01
N CYS A 5 -10.10 -5.75 -20.32
CA CYS A 5 -8.96 -4.88 -20.54
C CYS A 5 -7.64 -5.66 -20.54
N ARG A 6 -7.02 -5.84 -21.71
CA ARG A 6 -5.63 -6.31 -21.80
C ARG A 6 -4.70 -5.14 -22.13
N ALA A 7 -4.86 -4.04 -21.41
CA ALA A 7 -3.93 -2.92 -21.48
C ALA A 7 -2.67 -3.25 -20.67
N PRO A 8 -1.46 -2.99 -21.20
CA PRO A 8 -0.22 -3.26 -20.50
C PRO A 8 -0.06 -2.34 -19.28
N GLY A 9 0.74 -2.77 -18.30
CA GLY A 9 1.11 -1.92 -17.16
C GLY A 9 1.86 -0.67 -17.63
N LEU A 10 1.49 0.50 -17.09
CA LEU A 10 2.22 1.74 -17.33
C LEU A 10 3.36 1.87 -16.31
N SER A 11 4.59 2.00 -16.79
CA SER A 11 5.76 2.27 -15.96
C SER A 11 5.92 3.78 -15.71
N PHE A 12 6.19 4.17 -14.48
CA PHE A 12 6.38 5.56 -14.05
C PHE A 12 7.22 5.62 -12.76
N SER A 13 7.74 6.79 -12.44
CA SER A 13 8.57 7.10 -11.27
C SER A 13 7.94 8.19 -10.38
N TYR A 14 8.48 8.37 -9.17
CA TYR A 14 8.07 9.49 -8.32
C TYR A 14 8.40 10.83 -8.99
N GLY A 15 7.44 11.75 -8.97
CA GLY A 15 7.55 13.04 -9.65
C GLY A 15 7.01 13.06 -11.09
N ASP A 16 6.73 11.90 -11.68
CA ASP A 16 6.05 11.84 -12.97
C ASP A 16 4.60 12.31 -12.85
N ILE A 17 4.13 13.01 -13.89
CA ILE A 17 2.74 13.46 -13.98
C ILE A 17 1.98 12.49 -14.88
N LEU A 18 0.81 12.03 -14.40
CA LEU A 18 -0.05 11.09 -15.10
C LEU A 18 -1.40 11.73 -15.39
N HIS A 19 -1.88 11.59 -16.63
CA HIS A 19 -3.27 11.90 -16.97
C HIS A 19 -4.10 10.61 -16.84
N VAL A 20 -5.00 10.58 -15.86
CA VAL A 20 -5.95 9.48 -15.65
C VAL A 20 -7.10 9.60 -16.64
N ILE A 21 -7.24 8.60 -17.51
CA ILE A 21 -8.28 8.54 -18.57
C ILE A 21 -9.55 7.87 -18.05
N ASN A 22 -9.38 6.80 -17.27
CA ASN A 22 -10.50 6.09 -16.65
C ASN A 22 -10.15 5.71 -15.21
N ALA A 23 -10.97 6.20 -14.27
CA ALA A 23 -10.88 5.94 -12.85
C ALA A 23 -12.11 5.22 -12.27
N SER A 24 -12.94 4.59 -13.12
CA SER A 24 -14.20 3.95 -12.70
C SER A 24 -14.00 2.67 -11.89
N ASP A 25 -12.84 2.03 -12.01
CA ASP A 25 -12.49 0.82 -11.28
C ASP A 25 -11.72 1.19 -9.99
N ASP A 26 -12.10 0.56 -8.88
CA ASP A 26 -11.59 0.83 -7.54
C ASP A 26 -10.15 0.33 -7.32
N GLU A 27 -9.64 -0.56 -8.17
CA GLU A 27 -8.32 -1.20 -8.05
C GLU A 27 -7.31 -0.76 -9.12
N TRP A 28 -7.77 -0.53 -10.35
CA TRP A 28 -6.90 -0.26 -11.50
C TRP A 28 -7.42 0.87 -12.36
N TRP A 29 -6.58 1.86 -12.63
CA TRP A 29 -6.92 3.01 -13.46
C TRP A 29 -6.19 2.94 -14.81
N GLN A 30 -6.82 3.46 -15.86
CA GLN A 30 -6.17 3.69 -17.14
C GLN A 30 -5.58 5.09 -17.14
N ALA A 31 -4.31 5.21 -17.47
CA ALA A 31 -3.59 6.47 -17.49
C ALA A 31 -2.55 6.50 -18.60
N ARG A 32 -1.96 7.68 -18.80
CA ARG A 32 -0.81 7.92 -19.68
C ARG A 32 0.13 8.95 -19.05
N LEU A 33 1.39 8.95 -19.47
CA LEU A 33 2.39 9.91 -19.00
C LEU A 33 2.18 11.28 -19.64
N VAL A 34 2.37 12.33 -18.84
CA VAL A 34 2.43 13.71 -19.33
C VAL A 34 3.90 14.10 -19.42
N THR A 35 4.36 14.36 -20.64
CA THR A 35 5.71 14.87 -20.90
C THR A 35 5.67 16.39 -21.13
N PRO A 36 6.79 17.10 -20.99
CA PRO A 36 6.85 18.54 -21.30
C PRO A 36 6.46 18.88 -22.74
N HIS A 37 6.63 17.93 -23.68
CA HIS A 37 6.22 18.08 -25.08
C HIS A 37 4.75 17.70 -25.34
N GLY A 38 4.00 17.30 -24.31
CA GLY A 38 2.60 16.91 -24.40
C GLY A 38 2.31 15.55 -23.77
N GLU A 39 1.11 15.03 -24.02
CA GLU A 39 0.65 13.75 -23.47
C GLU A 39 1.19 12.59 -24.33
N SER A 40 1.77 11.57 -23.70
CA SER A 40 2.20 10.37 -24.43
C SER A 40 0.98 9.63 -24.99
N GLU A 41 1.06 9.10 -26.20
CA GLU A 41 -0.04 8.32 -26.79
C GLU A 41 -0.22 6.95 -26.12
N GLN A 42 0.80 6.47 -25.39
CA GLN A 42 0.74 5.20 -24.68
C GLN A 42 -0.22 5.26 -23.49
N ILE A 43 -1.33 4.53 -23.61
CA ILE A 43 -2.24 4.24 -22.50
C ILE A 43 -1.80 2.94 -21.83
N GLY A 44 -1.75 2.93 -20.51
CA GLY A 44 -1.51 1.71 -19.73
C GLY A 44 -2.28 1.72 -18.41
N VAL A 45 -2.19 0.62 -17.68
CA VAL A 45 -2.84 0.47 -16.37
C VAL A 45 -1.90 0.85 -15.23
N ILE A 46 -2.42 1.62 -14.28
CA ILE A 46 -1.77 1.97 -13.02
C ILE A 46 -2.64 1.51 -11.84
N PRO A 47 -2.07 1.27 -10.65
CA PRO A 47 -2.86 1.07 -9.44
C PRO A 47 -3.77 2.27 -9.16
N SER A 48 -4.97 2.05 -8.62
CA SER A 48 -5.81 3.14 -8.11
C SER A 48 -5.18 3.80 -6.88
N LYS A 49 -5.55 5.05 -6.59
CA LYS A 49 -5.11 5.73 -5.35
C LYS A 49 -5.43 4.92 -4.09
N LYS A 50 -6.66 4.42 -3.98
CA LYS A 50 -7.13 3.57 -2.87
C LYS A 50 -6.26 2.33 -2.69
N ARG A 51 -5.85 1.69 -3.79
CA ARG A 51 -4.97 0.52 -3.77
C ARG A 51 -3.55 0.88 -3.30
N VAL A 52 -2.98 1.97 -3.77
CA VAL A 52 -1.64 2.44 -3.36
C VAL A 52 -1.64 2.78 -1.87
N GLU A 53 -2.60 3.57 -1.41
CA GLU A 53 -2.69 3.99 0.00
C GLU A 53 -2.87 2.80 0.95
N LYS A 54 -3.70 1.82 0.57
CA LYS A 54 -3.88 0.60 1.37
C LYS A 54 -2.58 -0.18 1.51
N LYS A 55 -1.78 -0.26 0.45
CA LYS A 55 -0.47 -0.94 0.46
C LYS A 55 0.53 -0.18 1.34
N GLU A 56 0.63 1.14 1.18
CA GLU A 56 1.55 1.96 1.99
C GLU A 56 1.17 1.96 3.48
N ARG A 57 -0.13 2.05 3.80
CA ARG A 57 -0.62 1.93 5.18
C ARG A 57 -0.29 0.57 5.78
N ALA A 58 -0.44 -0.52 5.04
CA ALA A 58 -0.08 -1.85 5.52
C ALA A 58 1.44 -2.00 5.74
N ARG A 59 2.26 -1.35 4.90
CA ARG A 59 3.73 -1.31 5.07
C ARG A 59 4.13 -0.58 6.35
N LEU A 60 3.50 0.55 6.64
CA LEU A 60 3.76 1.33 7.86
C LEU A 60 3.26 0.61 9.12
N LYS A 61 2.20 -0.20 9.02
CA LYS A 61 1.68 -1.05 10.11
C LYS A 61 2.55 -2.27 10.45
N THR A 62 3.82 -2.33 10.00
CA THR A 62 4.68 -3.47 10.30
C THR A 62 4.83 -3.64 11.80
N VAL A 63 4.35 -4.78 12.31
CA VAL A 63 4.43 -5.12 13.71
C VAL A 63 5.88 -5.33 14.12
N LYS A 64 6.35 -4.55 15.08
CA LYS A 64 7.65 -4.75 15.73
C LYS A 64 7.53 -6.00 16.61
N PHE A 65 8.06 -7.12 16.14
CA PHE A 65 8.26 -8.29 16.99
C PHE A 65 9.23 -7.89 18.11
N HIS A 66 8.67 -7.50 19.26
CA HIS A 66 9.43 -7.44 20.48
C HIS A 66 9.64 -8.90 20.87
N ALA A 67 10.74 -9.50 20.42
CA ALA A 67 11.26 -10.69 21.07
C ALA A 67 11.46 -10.29 22.52
N ARG A 68 10.57 -10.76 23.41
CA ARG A 68 10.83 -10.65 24.83
C ARG A 68 12.13 -11.41 25.08
N THR A 69 13.21 -10.68 25.28
CA THR A 69 14.43 -11.19 25.93
C THR A 69 13.97 -11.77 27.27
N GLY A 70 13.74 -13.07 27.29
CA GLY A 70 13.21 -13.77 28.46
C GLY A 70 13.18 -15.28 28.33
N MET A 71 13.84 -15.88 27.32
CA MET A 71 13.90 -17.34 27.20
C MET A 71 15.19 -17.85 26.53
N ILE A 72 16.33 -17.21 26.81
CA ILE A 72 17.64 -17.79 26.50
C ILE A 72 18.28 -18.35 27.76
N GLU A 73 17.84 -19.54 28.16
CA GLU A 73 18.77 -20.47 28.81
C GLU A 73 18.49 -21.87 28.29
N SER A 74 19.22 -22.25 27.25
CA SER A 74 19.46 -23.64 26.89
C SER A 74 20.60 -23.67 25.90
N ASN A 75 21.77 -24.04 26.42
CA ASN A 75 22.92 -24.52 25.69
C ASN A 75 22.51 -25.40 24.51
N ARG A 76 22.46 -24.83 23.30
CA ARG A 76 22.45 -25.60 22.06
C ARG A 76 23.33 -24.91 21.03
N LEU A 77 24.52 -25.49 20.90
CA LEU A 77 25.43 -25.39 19.76
C LEU A 77 24.65 -25.41 18.42
N ILE A 78 24.56 -24.26 17.75
CA ILE A 78 23.99 -24.19 16.40
C ILE A 78 25.14 -24.14 15.40
N LYS A 79 25.58 -25.33 14.96
CA LYS A 79 26.39 -25.47 13.75
C LYS A 79 25.57 -24.96 12.56
N THR A 80 26.14 -24.04 11.81
CA THR A 80 25.61 -23.47 10.57
C THR A 80 25.35 -24.58 9.54
N LYS A 81 24.09 -24.91 9.22
CA LYS A 81 23.70 -25.46 7.91
C LYS A 81 22.25 -25.13 7.55
N ARG A 82 22.14 -24.40 6.43
CA ARG A 82 21.08 -24.49 5.42
C ARG A 82 19.70 -23.91 5.77
N LYS A 83 19.53 -22.69 5.25
CA LYS A 83 18.32 -22.15 4.60
C LYS A 83 17.27 -23.22 4.29
N LYS A 84 16.16 -23.22 5.04
CA LYS A 84 14.94 -23.96 4.69
C LYS A 84 13.78 -22.99 4.53
N SER A 85 13.14 -23.16 3.38
CA SER A 85 11.99 -22.45 2.84
C SER A 85 10.87 -22.23 3.85
N PHE A 86 10.30 -21.02 3.83
CA PHE A 86 9.04 -20.68 4.46
C PHE A 86 7.93 -21.59 3.92
N ARG A 87 7.57 -22.63 4.69
CA ARG A 87 6.38 -23.44 4.40
C ARG A 87 5.14 -22.72 4.93
N LEU A 88 4.48 -21.96 4.06
CA LEU A 88 3.15 -21.37 4.27
C LEU A 88 2.01 -22.42 4.20
N SER A 89 2.23 -23.63 4.74
CA SER A 89 1.18 -24.63 4.87
C SER A 89 0.50 -24.47 6.23
N ARG A 90 -0.27 -23.41 6.41
CA ARG A 90 -1.27 -23.36 7.49
C ARG A 90 -2.62 -23.66 6.85
N LYS A 91 -3.04 -24.92 6.95
CA LYS A 91 -4.48 -25.20 6.92
C LYS A 91 -5.05 -24.46 8.13
N PHE A 92 -5.81 -23.40 7.88
CA PHE A 92 -6.47 -22.64 8.94
C PHE A 92 -7.46 -23.58 9.63
N PRO A 93 -7.37 -23.79 10.95
CA PRO A 93 -8.22 -24.75 11.67
C PRO A 93 -9.72 -24.43 11.63
N PHE A 94 -10.12 -23.28 11.10
CA PHE A 94 -11.51 -22.84 11.11
C PHE A 94 -12.37 -23.42 9.99
N TYR A 95 -11.81 -24.20 9.05
CA TYR A 95 -12.58 -24.78 7.95
C TYR A 95 -12.99 -26.24 8.21
N LYS A 96 -13.83 -26.44 9.24
CA LYS A 96 -14.83 -27.53 9.30
C LYS A 96 -15.94 -27.13 10.27
N SER A 97 -17.01 -26.54 9.76
CA SER A 97 -18.33 -26.71 10.34
C SER A 97 -19.30 -27.04 9.21
N LYS A 98 -19.48 -28.34 9.01
CA LYS A 98 -20.70 -28.88 8.44
C LYS A 98 -21.04 -30.08 9.31
N GLU A 99 -21.97 -29.89 10.24
CA GLU A 99 -22.98 -30.89 10.60
C GLU A 99 -24.01 -30.29 11.59
N ASN A 100 -25.29 -30.34 11.17
CA ASN A 100 -26.55 -30.29 11.92
C ASN A 100 -26.92 -29.09 12.81
N LEU A 101 -27.97 -28.36 12.40
CA LEU A 101 -29.28 -28.38 13.08
C LEU A 101 -30.33 -27.68 12.20
N ALA A 102 -31.30 -28.45 11.70
CA ALA A 102 -32.58 -27.91 11.28
C ALA A 102 -33.36 -27.49 12.54
N GLN A 103 -34.06 -26.35 12.49
CA GLN A 103 -35.35 -26.05 13.16
C GLN A 103 -35.50 -24.54 13.46
N GLU A 104 -36.38 -23.91 12.68
CA GLU A 104 -37.39 -22.89 13.05
C GLU A 104 -37.09 -21.78 14.09
N SER A 105 -37.51 -20.56 13.71
CA SER A 105 -38.07 -19.50 14.58
C SER A 105 -37.16 -18.42 15.20
N SER A 106 -37.38 -17.19 14.73
CA SER A 106 -37.42 -15.89 15.44
C SER A 106 -36.62 -15.65 16.75
N GLY A 107 -35.76 -14.63 16.77
CA GLY A 107 -35.31 -13.98 18.00
C GLY A 107 -34.15 -12.99 17.81
N GLN A 108 -34.37 -11.72 18.15
CA GLN A 108 -33.33 -10.69 18.30
C GLN A 108 -32.48 -11.00 19.54
N GLU A 109 -31.15 -11.00 19.44
CA GLU A 109 -30.29 -10.76 20.60
C GLU A 109 -28.85 -10.39 20.26
N GLN A 110 -28.34 -9.49 21.09
CA GLN A 110 -27.15 -8.68 20.95
C GLN A 110 -25.89 -9.51 21.15
N GLY A 111 -25.08 -9.66 20.09
CA GLY A 111 -23.70 -10.09 20.20
C GLY A 111 -22.79 -8.88 20.35
N VAL A 112 -22.40 -8.55 21.58
CA VAL A 112 -21.37 -7.55 21.89
C VAL A 112 -20.05 -8.04 21.28
N THR A 113 -19.72 -7.55 20.09
CA THR A 113 -18.35 -7.67 19.59
C THR A 113 -17.50 -6.75 20.44
N SER A 114 -16.59 -7.34 21.23
CA SER A 114 -15.57 -6.62 21.96
C SER A 114 -14.66 -5.93 20.95
N ASN A 115 -14.97 -4.66 20.70
CA ASN A 115 -14.12 -3.72 20.00
C ASN A 115 -12.83 -3.64 20.83
N THR A 116 -11.78 -4.34 20.39
CA THR A 116 -10.45 -4.16 20.94
C THR A 116 -10.08 -2.71 20.70
N SER A 117 -10.11 -1.93 21.78
CA SER A 117 -9.84 -0.50 21.80
C SER A 117 -8.49 -0.24 21.17
N ASP A 118 -8.51 0.42 20.01
CA ASP A 118 -7.33 0.93 19.32
C ASP A 118 -6.86 2.17 20.08
N SER A 119 -5.95 1.98 21.03
CA SER A 119 -5.30 3.10 21.70
C SER A 119 -4.31 3.72 20.72
N GLU A 120 -4.84 4.60 19.87
CA GLU A 120 -4.09 5.49 18.97
C GLU A 120 -3.26 6.45 19.82
N SER A 121 -2.11 5.98 20.31
CA SER A 121 -1.15 6.78 21.05
C SER A 121 -0.46 7.75 20.09
N SER A 122 -1.12 8.87 19.82
CA SER A 122 -0.62 10.18 19.42
C SER A 122 0.91 10.34 19.41
N SER A 123 1.56 9.98 18.30
CA SER A 123 2.74 10.69 17.81
C SER A 123 2.29 11.81 16.87
N LYS A 124 1.65 12.83 17.44
CA LYS A 124 1.33 14.10 16.76
C LYS A 124 2.62 14.70 16.20
N GLY A 125 2.85 14.56 14.89
CA GLY A 125 3.98 15.21 14.21
C GLY A 125 4.39 14.56 12.89
N GLN A 126 4.09 13.28 12.70
CA GLN A 126 4.19 12.62 11.40
C GLN A 126 2.82 12.07 11.08
N GLU A 127 1.93 12.92 10.53
CA GLU A 127 0.83 12.36 9.75
C GLU A 127 1.46 11.41 8.75
N ASP A 128 1.08 10.13 8.79
CA ASP A 128 1.59 9.08 7.93
C ASP A 128 1.68 9.61 6.49
N THR A 129 2.86 10.03 6.06
CA THR A 129 3.00 10.68 4.76
C THR A 129 2.89 9.57 3.73
N ILE A 130 1.67 9.35 3.26
CA ILE A 130 1.38 8.31 2.30
C ILE A 130 1.85 8.83 0.94
N LEU A 131 2.94 8.26 0.44
CA LEU A 131 3.41 8.51 -0.91
C LEU A 131 2.42 7.86 -1.89
N SER A 132 1.45 8.65 -2.33
CA SER A 132 0.37 8.26 -3.25
C SER A 132 0.19 9.33 -4.33
N TYR A 133 -0.85 9.20 -5.16
CA TYR A 133 -1.12 10.18 -6.20
C TYR A 133 -1.63 11.50 -5.62
N GLU A 134 -1.04 12.59 -6.07
CA GLU A 134 -1.43 13.97 -5.77
C GLU A 134 -2.11 14.59 -7.01
N PRO A 135 -3.29 15.23 -6.86
CA PRO A 135 -3.89 15.97 -7.97
C PRO A 135 -3.04 17.19 -8.32
N VAL A 136 -2.76 17.39 -9.60
CA VAL A 136 -1.96 18.52 -10.08
C VAL A 136 -2.76 19.38 -11.06
N THR A 137 -2.40 20.66 -11.14
CA THR A 137 -2.96 21.61 -12.12
C THR A 137 -1.82 22.33 -12.82
N ARG A 138 -2.01 22.66 -14.11
CA ARG A 138 -1.03 23.42 -14.88
C ARG A 138 -1.21 24.91 -14.58
N GLN A 139 -0.13 25.56 -14.18
CA GLN A 139 -0.11 26.99 -13.87
C GLN A 139 0.95 27.70 -14.72
N GLU A 140 0.59 28.87 -15.27
CA GLU A 140 1.53 29.79 -15.89
C GLU A 140 2.14 30.70 -14.82
N ILE A 141 3.46 30.87 -14.85
CA ILE A 141 4.21 31.55 -13.80
C ILE A 141 4.84 32.82 -14.39
N HIS A 142 4.45 33.98 -13.85
CA HIS A 142 4.92 35.31 -14.25
C HIS A 142 5.86 35.94 -13.21
N TYR A 143 6.71 35.13 -12.58
CA TYR A 143 7.73 35.62 -11.65
C TYR A 143 8.96 34.72 -11.67
N ALA A 144 10.10 35.24 -11.18
CA ALA A 144 11.34 34.48 -11.07
C ALA A 144 11.21 33.42 -9.95
N ARG A 145 11.35 32.14 -10.29
CA ARG A 145 11.33 31.03 -9.32
C ARG A 145 12.70 30.91 -8.64
N PRO A 146 12.75 30.52 -7.35
CA PRO A 146 14.02 30.26 -6.68
C PRO A 146 14.78 29.13 -7.39
N VAL A 147 16.09 29.31 -7.56
CA VAL A 147 17.00 28.32 -8.13
C VAL A 147 17.78 27.65 -7.01
N ILE A 148 17.88 26.32 -7.05
CA ILE A 148 18.66 25.53 -6.11
C ILE A 148 19.84 24.93 -6.88
N VAL A 149 21.07 25.27 -6.47
CA VAL A 149 22.29 24.71 -7.05
C VAL A 149 22.79 23.58 -6.15
N LEU A 150 22.87 22.36 -6.70
CA LEU A 150 23.33 21.18 -6.00
C LEU A 150 24.68 20.72 -6.58
N GLY A 151 25.62 20.33 -5.71
CA GLY A 151 26.90 19.75 -6.09
C GLY A 151 28.09 20.30 -5.30
N PRO A 152 29.30 19.69 -5.44
CA PRO A 152 30.48 20.07 -4.66
C PRO A 152 30.93 21.51 -4.87
N MET A 153 30.62 22.11 -6.03
CA MET A 153 31.02 23.47 -6.39
C MET A 153 29.88 24.48 -6.29
N LYS A 154 28.76 24.15 -5.64
CA LYS A 154 27.57 25.02 -5.55
C LYS A 154 27.88 26.42 -4.98
N ASP A 155 28.91 26.54 -4.15
CA ASP A 155 29.31 27.79 -3.49
C ASP A 155 30.20 28.69 -4.38
N ARG A 156 30.52 28.25 -5.61
CA ARG A 156 31.34 29.01 -6.58
C ARG A 156 30.49 29.71 -7.67
N VAL A 157 29.17 29.54 -7.62
CA VAL A 157 28.19 30.17 -8.51
C VAL A 157 27.83 31.56 -7.99
#